data_AF-A0A936SU09-F1
#
_entry.id   AF-A0A936SU09-F1
#
_cell.length_a   1.000
_cell.length_b   1.000
_cell.length_c   1.000
_cell.angle_alpha   90.00
_cell.angle_beta   90.00
_cell.angle_gamma   90.00
#
_symmetry.space_group_name_H-M   'P 1'
#
loop_
_entity.id
_entity.type
_entity.pdbx_description
1 polymer ?
#
loop_
_entity_poly.entity_id
_entity_poly.type
_entity_poly.pdbx_seq_one_letter_code
_entity_poly.pdbx_strand_id
1 'polypeptide(L)' 'MGRLAIPEPRGFSKLSKVEQLRYVQALWDRVTQSPGELPVPESHLDLAERRLAEYRRDPTTAQSAHKILTRLGKKRR' A
#
# COMPACT_ATOMS: atom_id res chain seq x y z
N MET A 1 6.29 -22.73 4.02
CA MET A 1 5.71 -21.75 4.95
C MET A 1 4.20 -21.90 4.91
N GLY A 2 3.60 -22.48 5.96
CA GLY A 2 2.16 -22.72 6.01
C GLY A 2 1.40 -21.40 6.08
N ARG A 3 0.39 -21.23 5.23
CA ARG A 3 -0.53 -20.09 5.29
C ARG A 3 -1.31 -20.23 6.60
N LEU A 4 -0.88 -19.53 7.65
CA LEU A 4 -1.71 -19.38 8.84
C LEU A 4 -2.94 -18.58 8.38
N ALA A 5 -4.06 -19.27 8.22
CA ALA A 5 -5.32 -18.62 7.92
C ALA A 5 -5.73 -17.83 9.17
N ILE A 6 -5.45 -16.53 9.17
CA ILE A 6 -5.97 -15.63 10.20
C ILE A 6 -7.49 -15.62 10.02
N PRO A 7 -8.28 -16.05 11.04
CA PRO A 7 -9.72 -16.08 10.92
C PRO A 7 -10.27 -14.67 10.75
N GLU A 8 -11.37 -14.56 10.01
CA GLU A 8 -12.04 -13.28 9.82
C GLU A 8 -12.49 -12.71 11.18
N PRO A 9 -12.29 -11.39 11.43
CA PRO A 9 -12.82 -10.75 12.64
C PRO A 9 -14.33 -10.93 12.76
N ARG A 10 -14.81 -11.22 13.97
CA ARG A 10 -16.24 -11.42 14.23
C ARG A 10 -17.07 -10.25 13.71
N GLY A 11 -18.10 -10.55 12.93
CA GLY A 11 -19.05 -9.56 12.41
C GLY A 11 -18.60 -8.83 11.14
N PHE A 12 -17.37 -9.03 10.65
CA PHE A 12 -16.88 -8.36 9.44
C PHE A 12 -17.70 -8.73 8.19
N SER A 13 -18.04 -10.00 8.02
CA SER A 13 -18.93 -10.49 6.95
C SER A 13 -20.35 -9.90 6.99
N LYS A 14 -20.80 -9.35 8.12
CA LYS A 14 -22.12 -8.70 8.25
C LYS A 14 -22.11 -7.22 7.86
N LEU A 15 -20.93 -6.62 7.72
CA LEU A 15 -20.77 -5.23 7.29
C LEU A 15 -21.09 -5.08 5.80
N SER A 16 -21.60 -3.91 5.41
CA SER A 16 -21.68 -3.54 3.99
C SER A 16 -20.28 -3.46 3.38
N LYS A 17 -20.17 -3.52 2.05
CA LYS A 17 -18.87 -3.42 1.37
C LYS A 17 -18.13 -2.12 1.65
N VAL A 18 -18.86 -1.02 1.82
CA VAL A 18 -18.27 0.27 2.19
C VAL A 18 -17.67 0.22 3.60
N GLU A 19 -18.39 -0.38 4.55
CA GLU A 19 -17.90 -0.54 5.92
C GLU A 19 -16.74 -1.52 6.02
N GLN A 20 -16.77 -2.63 5.25
CA GLN A 20 -15.63 -3.55 5.14
C GLN A 20 -14.38 -2.82 4.66
N LEU A 21 -14.49 -1.99 3.62
CA LEU A 21 -13.36 -1.20 3.12
C LEU A 21 -12.84 -0.20 4.15
N ARG A 22 -13.75 0.53 4.82
CA ARG A 22 -13.37 1.46 5.90
C ARG A 22 -12.69 0.75 7.07
N TYR A 23 -13.16 -0.43 7.43
CA TYR A 23 -12.57 -1.24 8.48
C TYR A 23 -11.14 -1.68 8.12
N VAL A 24 -10.93 -2.19 6.90
CA VAL A 24 -9.60 -2.55 6.41
C VAL A 24 -8.66 -1.33 6.39
N GLN A 25 -9.16 -0.17 5.95
CA GLN A 25 -8.37 1.06 5.99
C GLN A 25 -7.96 1.43 7.43
N ALA A 26 -8.88 1.38 8.39
CA ALA A 26 -8.57 1.70 9.79
C ALA A 26 -7.53 0.73 10.40
N LEU A 27 -7.59 -0.55 10.03
CA LEU A 27 -6.55 -1.51 10.41
C LEU A 27 -5.21 -1.16 9.80
N TRP A 28 -5.18 -0.80 8.52
CA TRP A 28 -3.96 -0.38 7.84
C TRP A 28 -3.35 0.88 8.46
N ASP A 29 -4.19 1.88 8.77
CA ASP A 29 -3.76 3.11 9.44
C ASP A 29 -3.15 2.81 10.81
N ARG A 30 -3.72 1.85 11.55
CA ARG A 30 -3.16 1.41 12.85
C ARG A 30 -1.83 0.70 12.69
N VAL A 31 -1.71 -0.23 11.74
CA VAL A 31 -0.47 -0.98 11.48
C VAL A 31 0.68 -0.06 11.07
N THR A 32 0.38 1.01 10.35
CA THR A 32 1.38 1.99 9.91
C THR A 32 1.81 2.99 10.99
N GLN A 33 1.22 2.97 12.19
CA GLN A 33 1.65 3.83 13.32
C GLN A 33 3.03 3.47 13.88
N SER A 34 3.49 2.24 13.65
CA SER A 34 4.84 1.77 14.06
C SER A 34 5.63 1.29 12.83
N PRO A 35 6.10 2.19 11.95
CA PRO A 35 6.74 1.80 10.69
C PRO A 35 7.99 0.92 10.86
N GLY A 36 8.71 1.08 11.99
CA GLY A 36 9.93 0.31 12.28
C GLY A 36 9.68 -1.16 12.60
N GLU A 37 8.45 -1.54 12.92
CA GLU A 37 8.06 -2.94 13.18
C GLU A 37 7.59 -3.67 11.91
N LEU A 38 7.42 -2.94 10.81
CA LEU A 38 6.98 -3.54 9.56
C LEU A 38 8.14 -4.32 8.94
N PRO A 39 7.98 -5.65 8.72
CA PRO A 39 9.00 -6.40 8.03
C PRO A 39 9.11 -5.90 6.59
N VAL A 40 10.33 -5.58 6.18
CA VAL A 40 10.67 -5.25 4.79
C VAL A 40 11.49 -6.41 4.24
N PRO A 41 10.88 -7.38 3.53
CA PRO A 41 11.60 -8.47 2.90
C PRO A 41 12.65 -7.94 1.92
N GLU A 42 13.79 -8.63 1.83
CA GLU A 42 14.86 -8.32 0.86
C GLU A 42 14.33 -8.25 -0.58
N SER A 43 13.42 -9.15 -0.94
CA SER A 43 12.77 -9.13 -2.26
C SER A 43 12.01 -7.84 -2.59
N HIS A 44 11.51 -7.11 -1.57
CA HIS A 44 10.90 -5.80 -1.77
C HIS A 44 11.97 -4.73 -2.06
N LEU A 45 13.13 -4.81 -1.39
CA LEU A 45 14.26 -3.92 -1.63
C LEU A 45 14.83 -4.15 -3.03
N ASP A 46 15.05 -5.41 -3.42
CA ASP A 46 15.53 -5.78 -4.76
C ASP A 46 14.62 -5.21 -5.86
N LEU A 47 13.30 -5.33 -5.67
CA LEU A 47 12.33 -4.80 -6.61
C LEU A 47 12.40 -3.26 -6.67
N ALA A 48 12.55 -2.59 -5.53
CA ALA A 48 12.68 -1.14 -5.46
C ALA A 48 13.95 -0.65 -6.16
N GLU A 49 15.09 -1.31 -5.92
CA GLU A 49 16.36 -1.01 -6.57
C GLU A 49 16.29 -1.22 -8.08
N ARG A 50 15.71 -2.34 -8.52
CA ARG A 50 15.50 -2.62 -9.94
C ARG A 50 14.67 -1.53 -10.62
N ARG A 51 13.53 -1.16 -10.03
CA ARG A 51 12.65 -0.11 -10.56
C ARG A 51 13.34 1.26 -10.59
N LEU A 52 14.15 1.56 -9.58
CA LEU A 52 14.93 2.79 -9.54
C LEU A 52 16.01 2.82 -10.64
N ALA A 53 16.68 1.69 -10.89
CA ALA A 53 17.65 1.57 -11.97
C ALA A 53 16.99 1.72 -13.36
N GLU A 54 15.82 1.11 -13.57
CA GLU A 54 15.02 1.29 -14.79
C GLU A 54 14.65 2.77 -15.00
N TYR A 55 14.15 3.46 -13.97
CA TYR A 55 13.84 4.89 -14.04
C TYR A 55 15.07 5.76 -14.34
N ARG A 56 16.24 5.45 -13.75
CA ARG A 56 17.49 6.19 -14.02
C ARG A 56 17.97 6.03 -15.47
N ARG A 57 17.69 4.89 -16.10
CA ARG A 57 18.02 4.64 -17.52
C ARG A 57 17.05 5.36 -18.45
N ASP A 58 15.76 5.36 -18.10
CA ASP A 58 14.73 6.07 -18.86
C ASP A 58 13.73 6.75 -17.90
N PRO A 59 13.91 8.06 -17.63
CA PRO A 59 13.03 8.82 -16.75
C PRO A 59 11.58 8.94 -17.24
N THR A 60 11.28 8.58 -18.49
CA THR A 60 9.91 8.63 -19.02
C THR A 60 9.04 7.46 -18.54
N THR A 61 9.67 6.39 -18.04
CA THR A 61 9.00 5.15 -17.58
C THR A 61 8.23 5.31 -16.27
N ALA A 62 8.47 6.40 -15.52
CA ALA A 62 7.79 6.64 -14.25
C ALA A 62 7.43 8.12 -14.07
N GLN A 63 6.46 8.36 -13.19
CA GLN A 63 6.11 9.71 -12.74
C GLN A 63 6.35 9.81 -11.24
N SER A 64 6.81 10.98 -10.79
CA SER A 64 6.96 11.22 -9.36
C SER A 64 5.60 11.17 -8.65
N ALA A 65 5.61 10.67 -7.42
CA ALA A 65 4.42 10.65 -6.57
C ALA A 65 3.84 12.07 -6.43
N HIS A 66 4.69 13.09 -6.25
CA HIS A 66 4.26 14.48 -6.18
C HIS A 66 3.43 14.90 -7.41
N LYS A 67 3.92 14.64 -8.63
CA LYS A 67 3.21 14.99 -9.88
C LYS A 67 1.83 14.32 -9.96
N ILE A 68 1.76 13.04 -9.58
CA ILE A 68 0.50 12.28 -9.57
C ILE A 68 -0.46 12.87 -8.53
N LEU A 69 0.01 13.10 -7.29
CA LEU A 69 -0.80 13.63 -6.19
C LEU A 69 -1.33 15.03 -6.50
N THR A 70 -0.50 15.92 -7.04
CA THR A 70 -0.95 17.26 -7.50
C THR A 70 -2.04 17.15 -8.56
N ARG A 71 -1.89 16.25 -9.53
CA ARG A 71 -2.92 16.01 -10.57
C ARG A 71 -4.23 15.50 -9.99
N LEU A 72 -4.18 14.55 -9.06
CA LEU A 72 -5.37 14.00 -8.40
C LEU A 72 -6.07 15.04 -7.51
N GLY A 73 -5.31 15.90 -6.83
CA GLY A 73 -5.85 17.02 -6.05
C GLY A 73 -6.57 18.07 -6.90
N LYS A 74 -6.04 18.38 -8.11
CA LYS A 74 -6.68 19.30 -9.05
C LYS A 74 -7.97 18.76 -9.66
N LYS A 75 -8.08 17.45 -9.89
CA LYS A 75 -9.28 16.81 -10.47
C LYS A 75 -10.46 16.71 -9.49
N ARG A 76 -10.22 16.90 -8.19
CA ARG A 76 -11.24 16.85 -7.13
C ARG A 76 -11.85 18.21 -6.79
N ARG A 77 -11.53 19.26 -7.56
CA ARG A 77 -12.16 20.58 -7.50
C ARG A 77 -13.07 20.81 -8.69
#